data_AF-A0A7Y1ZQ03-F1
#
_entry.id   AF-A0A7Y1ZQ03-F1
#
_cell.length_a   1.000
_cell.length_b   1.000
_cell.length_c   1.000
_cell.angle_alpha   90.00
_cell.angle_beta   90.00
_cell.angle_gamma   90.00
#
_symmetry.space_group_name_H-M   'P 1'
#
loop_
_entity.id
_entity.type
_entity.pdbx_description
1 polymer ?
#
loop_
_entity_poly.entity_id
_entity_poly.type
_entity_poly.pdbx_seq_one_letter_code
_entity_poly.pdbx_strand_id
1 'polypeptide(L)'
;MTDSSLYRAILSRVRSDIRQTYHDINNPLAVLSGNIQLLEQLLVMHDTDAGVMEVVDDIRVACDRMAESSASLDQLSLELSAILDDSPPDPAGE
;
A
#
# COMPACT_ATOMS: atom_id res chain seq x y z
N MET A 1 -16.27 -13.52 27.90
CA MET A 1 -15.26 -12.96 26.99
C MET A 1 -15.11 -11.51 27.36
N THR A 2 -13.95 -11.10 27.89
CA THR A 2 -13.69 -9.71 28.25
C THR A 2 -13.58 -8.87 26.97
N ASP A 3 -14.12 -7.66 26.97
CA ASP A 3 -14.12 -6.74 25.81
C ASP A 3 -12.74 -6.56 25.17
N SER A 4 -11.66 -6.72 25.95
CA SER A 4 -10.27 -6.70 25.48
C SER A 4 -9.93 -7.81 24.48
N SER A 5 -10.49 -9.02 24.63
CA SER A 5 -10.26 -10.14 23.70
C SER A 5 -10.92 -9.93 22.34
N LEU A 6 -12.13 -9.37 22.32
CA LEU A 6 -12.85 -9.01 21.11
C LEU A 6 -12.15 -7.84 20.41
N TYR A 7 -11.71 -6.83 21.16
CA TYR A 7 -10.97 -5.69 20.63
C TYR A 7 -9.68 -6.11 19.92
N ARG A 8 -8.88 -7.01 20.52
CA ARG A 8 -7.69 -7.56 19.88
C ARG A 8 -7.99 -8.34 18.60
N ALA A 9 -9.06 -9.15 18.61
CA ALA A 9 -9.45 -9.92 17.44
C ALA A 9 -9.83 -8.99 16.27
N ILE A 10 -10.55 -7.90 16.56
CA ILE A 10 -10.92 -6.88 15.57
C ILE A 10 -9.67 -6.18 15.03
N LEU A 11 -8.77 -5.71 15.89
CA LEU A 11 -7.54 -5.02 15.46
C LEU A 11 -6.62 -5.94 14.63
N SER A 12 -6.49 -7.21 15.03
CA SER A 12 -5.70 -8.19 14.29
C SER A 12 -6.27 -8.43 12.89
N ARG A 13 -7.61 -8.50 12.77
CA ARG A 13 -8.29 -8.61 11.48
C ARG A 13 -8.09 -7.37 10.62
N VAL A 14 -8.30 -6.17 11.18
CA VAL A 14 -8.08 -4.90 10.46
C VAL A 14 -6.64 -4.80 9.95
N ARG A 15 -5.64 -5.16 10.76
CA ARG A 15 -4.24 -5.22 10.33
C ARG A 15 -4.04 -6.18 9.16
N SER A 16 -4.64 -7.37 9.22
CA SER A 16 -4.55 -8.36 8.14
C SER A 16 -5.15 -7.83 6.84
N ASP A 17 -6.32 -7.20 6.92
CA ASP A 17 -7.03 -6.65 5.75
C ASP A 17 -6.25 -5.48 5.14
N ILE A 18 -5.64 -4.63 5.96
CA ILE A 18 -4.76 -3.53 5.51
C ILE A 18 -3.52 -4.07 4.78
N ARG A 19 -2.83 -5.07 5.35
CA ARG A 19 -1.66 -5.69 4.70
C ARG A 19 -2.01 -6.33 3.38
N GLN A 20 -3.15 -7.03 3.32
CA GLN A 20 -3.62 -7.63 2.08
C GLN A 20 -3.87 -6.55 1.03
N THR A 21 -4.60 -5.49 1.39
CA THR A 21 -4.89 -4.35 0.51
C THR A 21 -3.61 -3.68 0.01
N TYR A 22 -2.61 -3.48 0.88
CA TYR A 22 -1.30 -2.94 0.50
C TYR A 22 -0.62 -3.80 -0.58
N HIS A 23 -0.58 -5.12 -0.39
CA HIS A 23 0.01 -6.03 -1.37
C HIS A 23 -0.77 -6.05 -2.70
N ASP A 24 -2.11 -6.05 -2.61
CA ASP A 24 -3.00 -6.07 -3.77
C ASP A 24 -2.89 -4.79 -4.61
N ILE A 25 -2.52 -3.66 -4.01
CA ILE A 25 -2.30 -2.39 -4.71
C ILE A 25 -0.88 -2.30 -5.26
N ASN A 26 0.13 -2.68 -4.48
CA ASN A 26 1.52 -2.49 -4.89
C ASN A 26 1.94 -3.39 -6.05
N ASN A 27 1.40 -4.60 -6.14
CA ASN A 27 1.74 -5.51 -7.24
C ASN A 27 1.32 -4.92 -8.60
N PRO A 28 0.06 -4.49 -8.81
CA PRO A 28 -0.35 -3.74 -10.01
C PRO A 28 0.44 -2.44 -10.23
N LEU A 29 0.73 -1.66 -9.18
CA LEU A 29 1.50 -0.42 -9.34
C LEU A 29 2.92 -0.67 -9.84
N ALA A 30 3.59 -1.73 -9.39
CA ALA A 30 4.90 -2.10 -9.89
C ALA A 30 4.87 -2.43 -11.40
N VAL A 31 3.84 -3.17 -11.84
CA VAL A 31 3.63 -3.49 -13.26
C VAL A 31 3.33 -2.22 -14.07
N LEU A 32 2.43 -1.36 -13.58
CA LEU A 32 2.08 -0.11 -14.25
C LEU A 32 3.28 0.82 -14.37
N SER A 33 4.09 0.96 -13.32
CA SER A 33 5.31 1.77 -13.34
C SER A 33 6.29 1.29 -14.41
N GLY A 34 6.54 -0.02 -14.51
CA GLY A 34 7.39 -0.58 -15.56
C GLY A 34 6.83 -0.35 -16.96
N ASN A 35 5.50 -0.47 -17.14
CA ASN A 35 4.85 -0.21 -18.42
C ASN A 35 4.92 1.27 -18.83
N ILE A 36 4.76 2.20 -17.88
CA ILE A 36 4.88 3.64 -18.11
C ILE A 36 6.31 3.99 -18.55
N GLN A 37 7.32 3.46 -17.85
CA GLN A 37 8.73 3.66 -18.24
C GLN A 37 9.02 3.15 -19.66
N LEU A 38 8.48 1.98 -20.02
CA LEU A 38 8.60 1.45 -21.37
C LEU A 38 7.89 2.35 -22.40
N LEU A 39 6.69 2.83 -22.08
CA LEU A 39 5.94 3.73 -22.95
C LEU A 39 6.68 5.05 -23.17
N GLU A 40 7.23 5.67 -22.13
CA GLU A 40 8.05 6.88 -22.23
C GLU A 40 9.24 6.67 -23.19
N GLN A 41 9.94 5.54 -23.07
CA GLN A 41 11.05 5.19 -23.97
C GLN A 41 10.59 5.08 -25.42
N LEU A 42 9.48 4.39 -25.67
CA LEU A 42 8.91 4.23 -27.02
C LEU A 42 8.47 5.57 -27.61
N LEU A 43 7.84 6.43 -26.81
CA LEU A 43 7.34 7.73 -27.27
C LEU A 43 8.49 8.66 -27.67
N VAL A 44 9.58 8.66 -26.88
CA VAL A 44 10.81 9.40 -27.20
C VAL A 44 11.46 8.87 -28.48
N MET A 45 11.50 7.55 -28.68
CA MET A 45 12.09 6.94 -29.88
C MET A 45 11.32 7.26 -31.17
N HIS A 46 10.02 7.53 -31.07
CA HIS A 46 9.13 7.72 -32.22
C HIS A 46 8.76 9.18 -32.52
N ASP A 47 9.40 10.16 -31.85
CA ASP A 47 9.10 11.60 -31.98
C ASP A 47 7.59 11.87 -31.85
N THR A 48 7.02 11.35 -30.76
CA THR A 48 5.56 11.32 -30.59
C THR A 48 5.00 12.68 -30.16
N ASP A 49 3.77 12.96 -30.59
CA ASP A 49 3.03 14.16 -30.27
C ASP A 49 2.99 14.46 -28.75
N ALA A 50 3.13 15.75 -28.42
CA ALA A 50 3.19 16.24 -27.04
C ALA A 50 1.94 15.90 -26.22
N GLY A 51 0.75 15.79 -26.84
CA GLY A 51 -0.47 15.42 -26.16
C GLY A 51 -0.48 13.97 -25.68
N VAL A 52 0.23 13.06 -26.36
CA VAL A 52 0.38 11.67 -25.90
C VAL A 52 1.34 11.59 -24.72
N MET A 53 2.42 12.39 -24.74
CA MET A 53 3.34 12.50 -23.60
C MET A 53 2.64 13.02 -22.35
N GLU A 54 1.74 14.00 -22.48
CA GLU A 54 0.95 14.54 -21.36
C GLU A 54 0.06 13.46 -20.72
N VAL A 55 -0.61 12.63 -21.52
CA VAL A 55 -1.44 11.52 -21.01
C VAL A 55 -0.61 10.49 -20.25
N VAL A 56 0.59 10.16 -20.74
CA VAL A 56 1.48 9.22 -20.03
C VAL A 56 1.97 9.82 -18.71
N ASP A 57 2.28 11.11 -18.68
CA ASP A 57 2.66 11.79 -17.44
C ASP A 57 1.51 11.85 -16.42
N ASP A 58 0.28 12.10 -16.86
CA ASP A 58 -0.91 12.06 -16.01
C ASP A 58 -1.10 10.68 -15.35
N ILE A 59 -0.91 9.61 -16.13
CA ILE A 59 -1.00 8.23 -15.62
C ILE A 59 0.13 7.97 -14.61
N ARG A 60 1.34 8.45 -14.88
CA ARG A 60 2.48 8.35 -13.95
C ARG A 60 2.19 9.04 -12.63
N VAL A 61 1.72 10.29 -12.67
CA VAL A 61 1.35 11.06 -11.48
C VAL A 61 0.24 10.38 -10.68
N ALA A 62 -0.76 9.79 -11.36
CA ALA A 62 -1.80 9.03 -10.70
C ALA A 62 -1.24 7.78 -9.99
N CYS A 63 -0.34 7.04 -10.64
CA CYS A 63 0.32 5.88 -10.03
C CYS A 63 1.19 6.28 -8.83
N ASP A 64 1.92 7.39 -8.91
CA ASP A 64 2.75 7.91 -7.81
C ASP A 64 1.89 8.24 -6.58
N ARG A 65 0.74 8.90 -6.78
CA ARG A 65 -0.23 9.18 -5.71
C ARG A 65 -0.83 7.94 -5.08
N MET A 66 -1.10 6.92 -5.90
CA MET A 66 -1.58 5.62 -5.40
C MET A 66 -0.49 4.91 -4.58
N ALA A 67 0.77 4.99 -4.99
CA ALA A 67 1.90 4.43 -4.26
C ALA A 67 2.08 5.11 -2.88
N GLU A 68 1.95 6.44 -2.82
CA GLU A 68 1.98 7.19 -1.55
C GLU A 68 0.83 6.78 -0.61
N SER A 69 -0.38 6.64 -1.16
CA SER A 69 -1.55 6.17 -0.40
C SER A 69 -1.35 4.73 0.12
N SER A 70 -0.75 3.86 -0.71
CA SER A 70 -0.40 2.49 -0.33
C SER A 70 0.65 2.47 0.79
N ALA A 71 1.70 3.29 0.70
CA ALA A 71 2.69 3.42 1.76
C ALA A 71 2.08 3.83 3.12
N SER A 72 1.04 4.67 3.08
CA SER A 72 0.29 5.05 4.28
C SER A 72 -0.48 3.89 4.91
N LEU A 73 -0.98 2.95 4.10
CA LEU A 73 -1.62 1.71 4.58
C LEU A 73 -0.62 0.80 5.28
N ASP A 74 0.59 0.63 4.73
CA ASP A 74 1.63 -0.18 5.37
C ASP A 74 2.03 0.39 6.73
N GLN A 75 2.23 1.71 6.79
CA GLN A 75 2.52 2.43 8.02
C GLN A 75 1.44 2.21 9.08
N LEU A 76 0.15 2.29 8.71
CA LEU A 76 -0.96 2.01 9.61
C LEU A 76 -0.95 0.54 10.11
N SER A 77 -0.55 -0.41 9.26
CA SER A 77 -0.39 -1.82 9.66
C SER A 77 0.75 -2.02 10.66
N LEU A 78 1.84 -1.26 10.54
CA LEU A 78 2.95 -1.28 11.50
C LEU A 78 2.54 -0.70 12.85
N GLU A 79 1.83 0.43 12.85
CA GLU A 79 1.29 1.04 14.07
C GLU A 79 0.31 0.10 14.79
N LEU A 80 -0.58 -0.57 14.06
CA LEU A 80 -1.46 -1.60 14.63
C LEU A 80 -0.69 -2.80 15.18
N SER A 81 0.44 -3.17 14.59
CA SER A 81 1.28 -4.25 15.11
C SER A 81 1.88 -3.86 16.45
N ALA A 82 2.41 -2.63 16.59
CA ALA A 82 2.94 -2.13 17.85
C ALA A 82 1.87 -2.14 18.97
N ILE A 83 0.63 -1.73 18.66
CA ILE A 83 -0.48 -1.73 19.64
C ILE A 83 -0.86 -3.17 20.07
N LEU A 84 -0.82 -4.13 19.13
CA LEU A 84 -1.12 -5.52 19.42
C LEU A 84 -0.02 -6.19 20.25
N ASP A 85 1.24 -5.80 20.05
CA ASP A 85 2.43 -6.38 20.68
C ASP A 85 2.75 -5.74 22.07
N ASP A 86 2.41 -4.47 22.31
CA ASP A 86 2.71 -3.72 23.55
C ASP A 86 1.73 -3.98 24.71
N SER A 87 1.38 -5.25 24.93
CA SER A 87 0.54 -5.63 26.07
C SER A 87 1.33 -6.36 27.13
N PRO A 88 1.15 -5.99 28.42
CA PRO A 88 1.92 -6.61 29.49
C PRO A 88 1.70 -8.12 29.49
N PRO A 89 2.74 -8.92 29.79
CA PRO A 89 2.55 -10.35 30.03
C PRO A 89 1.48 -10.52 31.10
N ASP A 90 0.56 -11.46 30.85
CA ASP A 90 -0.48 -11.84 31.81
C ASP A 90 0.18 -12.12 33.17
N PRO A 91 -0.15 -11.38 34.25
CA PRO A 91 0.43 -11.64 35.57
C PRO A 91 -0.01 -12.97 36.19
N ALA A 92 -0.82 -13.78 35.49
CA ALA A 92 -1.28 -15.10 35.93
C ALA A 92 -0.51 -16.28 35.32
N GLY A 93 0.80 -16.12 35.06
CA GLY A 93 1.70 -17.21 34.69
C GLY A 93 2.73 -17.50 35.78
N GLU A 94 2.42 -18.50 36.61
CA GLU A 94 3.17 -19.09 37.76
C GLU A 94 2.85 -18.57 39.16
#